data_AF-A0A973MHX2-F1
#
_entry.id   AF-A0A973MHX2-F1
#
_cell.length_a   1.000
_cell.length_b   1.000
_cell.length_c   1.000
_cell.angle_alpha   90.00
_cell.angle_beta   90.00
_cell.angle_gamma   90.00
#
_symmetry.space_group_name_H-M   'P 1'
#
loop_
_entity.id
_entity.type
_entity.pdbx_description
1 polymer ?
#
loop_
_entity_poly.entity_id
_entity_poly.type
_entity_poly.pdbx_seq_one_letter_code
_entity_poly.pdbx_strand_id
1 'polypeptide(L)' 'MGHPDPLVIDPAGRDIHGEAARIRERGPVTSVELPDGVAAWAVSSPDLLKRLLTDPRVS' A
#
# COMPACT_ATOMS: atom_id res chain seq x y z
N MET A 1 -7.50 17.24 -8.69
CA MET A 1 -7.14 15.96 -9.35
C MET A 1 -7.48 14.87 -8.37
N GLY A 2 -8.52 14.06 -8.63
CA GLY A 2 -8.98 13.05 -7.68
C GLY A 2 -7.89 12.02 -7.45
N HIS A 3 -7.54 11.76 -6.18
CA HIS A 3 -6.76 10.58 -5.87
C HIS A 3 -7.62 9.35 -6.21
N PRO A 4 -7.05 8.30 -6.83
CA PRO A 4 -7.79 7.07 -7.05
C PRO A 4 -8.31 6.53 -5.71
N ASP A 5 -9.50 5.94 -5.74
CA ASP A 5 -10.16 5.37 -4.56
C ASP A 5 -9.22 4.35 -3.86
N PRO A 6 -9.07 4.42 -2.53
CA PRO A 6 -8.13 3.57 -1.80
C PRO A 6 -8.46 2.09 -1.98
N LEU A 7 -7.44 1.24 -2.11
CA LEU A 7 -7.64 -0.21 -2.11
C LEU A 7 -7.87 -0.68 -0.67
N VAL A 8 -9.04 -1.24 -0.37
CA VAL A 8 -9.33 -1.85 0.94
C VAL A 8 -8.56 -3.17 1.07
N ILE A 9 -7.78 -3.30 2.14
CA ILE A 9 -7.03 -4.52 2.47
C ILE A 9 -7.96 -5.56 3.08
N ASP A 10 -7.96 -6.80 2.59
CA ASP A 10 -8.71 -7.90 3.20
C ASP A 10 -7.99 -8.41 4.47
N PRO A 11 -8.51 -8.13 5.68
CA PRO A 11 -7.86 -8.58 6.92
C PRO A 11 -7.88 -10.09 7.10
N ALA A 12 -8.75 -10.81 6.39
CA ALA A 12 -8.78 -12.27 6.46
C ALA A 12 -7.72 -12.93 5.56
N GLY A 13 -7.04 -12.15 4.70
CA GLY A 13 -5.95 -12.65 3.86
C GLY A 13 -6.38 -13.73 2.87
N ARG A 14 -7.59 -13.65 2.30
CA ARG A 14 -8.13 -14.72 1.44
C ARG A 14 -7.37 -14.87 0.11
N ASP A 15 -6.75 -13.80 -0.38
CA ASP A 15 -6.02 -13.75 -1.65
C ASP A 15 -4.82 -12.79 -1.56
N ILE A 16 -3.85 -13.11 -0.68
CA ILE A 16 -2.69 -12.24 -0.41
C ILE A 16 -1.90 -11.94 -1.70
N HIS A 17 -1.70 -12.94 -2.56
CA HIS A 17 -0.90 -12.77 -3.78
C HIS A 17 -1.63 -11.95 -4.84
N GLY A 18 -2.93 -12.19 -5.04
CA GLY A 18 -3.73 -11.39 -5.96
C GLY A 18 -3.94 -9.96 -5.46
N GLU A 19 -4.14 -9.76 -4.16
CA GLU A 19 -4.20 -8.43 -3.56
C GLU A 19 -2.87 -7.67 -3.74
N ALA A 20 -1.74 -8.33 -3.47
CA ALA A 20 -0.42 -7.74 -3.70
C ALA A 20 -0.17 -7.41 -5.19
N ALA A 21 -0.71 -8.19 -6.12
CA ALA A 21 -0.65 -7.88 -7.54
C ALA A 21 -1.45 -6.61 -7.89
N ARG A 22 -2.69 -6.50 -7.40
CA ARG A 22 -3.55 -5.31 -7.57
C ARG A 22 -2.90 -4.05 -7.01
N ILE A 23 -2.19 -4.15 -5.88
CA ILE A 23 -1.42 -3.03 -5.31
C ILE A 23 -0.31 -2.58 -6.28
N ARG A 24 0.46 -3.53 -6.83
CA ARG A 24 1.56 -3.24 -7.77
C ARG A 24 1.07 -2.66 -9.10
N GLU A 25 -0.08 -3.11 -9.59
CA GLU A 25 -0.70 -2.59 -10.83
C GLU A 25 -1.06 -1.11 -10.72
N ARG A 26 -1.42 -0.63 -9.53
CA ARG A 26 -1.72 0.78 -9.26
C ARG A 26 -0.48 1.66 -9.13
N GLY A 27 0.71 1.06 -9.02
CA GLY A 27 1.99 1.75 -8.99
C GLY A 27 2.85 1.42 -7.76
N PRO A 28 4.02 2.08 -7.64
CA PRO A 28 5.00 1.81 -6.59
C PRO A 28 4.54 2.30 -5.20
N VAL A 29 3.55 3.21 -5.15
CA VAL A 29 2.93 3.76 -3.95
C VAL A 29 1.43 3.84 -4.20
N THR A 30 0.65 3.09 -3.44
CA THR A 30 -0.80 2.94 -3.62
C THR A 30 -1.50 3.33 -2.34
N SER A 31 -2.52 4.20 -2.43
CA SER A 31 -3.38 4.51 -1.28
C SER A 31 -4.23 3.28 -0.95
N VAL A 32 -4.25 2.91 0.33
CA VAL A 32 -4.97 1.75 0.85
C VAL A 32 -5.77 2.13 2.08
N GLU A 33 -6.79 1.33 2.38
CA GLU A 33 -7.55 1.41 3.61
C GLU A 33 -7.37 0.11 4.40
N LEU A 34 -6.97 0.25 5.66
CA LEU A 34 -6.85 -0.85 6.60
C LEU A 34 -8.18 -1.04 7.35
N PRO A 35 -8.37 -2.14 8.09
CA PRO A 35 -9.53 -2.32 8.95
C PRO A 35 -9.82 -1.09 9.82
N ASP A 36 -11.09 -0.90 10.15
CA ASP A 36 -11.59 0.27 10.90
C ASP A 36 -11.44 1.61 10.16
N GLY A 37 -11.22 1.60 8.84
CA GLY A 37 -11.21 2.80 7.99
C GLY A 37 -9.91 3.60 8.04
N VAL A 38 -8.82 2.97 8.49
CA VAL A 38 -7.54 3.66 8.63
C VAL A 38 -6.89 3.83 7.25
N ALA A 39 -6.79 5.08 6.80
CA ALA A 39 -6.11 5.42 5.55
C ALA A 39 -4.58 5.24 5.69
N ALA A 40 -3.98 4.56 4.73
CA ALA A 40 -2.55 4.29 4.68
C ALA A 40 -2.01 4.29 3.24
N TRP A 41 -0.71 4.03 3.12
CA TRP A 41 -0.01 3.89 1.84
C TRP A 41 0.72 2.55 1.81
N ALA A 42 0.45 1.74 0.78
CA ALA A 42 1.20 0.54 0.47
C ALA A 42 2.35 0.87 -0.48
N VAL A 43 3.58 0.56 -0.07
CA VAL A 43 4.80 0.75 -0.88
C VAL A 43 5.20 -0.60 -1.46
N SER A 44 5.13 -0.73 -2.78
CA SER A 44 5.36 -1.99 -3.49
C SER A 44 6.67 -2.03 -4.29
N SER A 45 7.37 -0.88 -4.39
CA SER A 45 8.71 -0.80 -4.96
C SER A 45 9.77 -1.16 -3.92
N PRO A 46 10.62 -2.18 -4.18
CA PRO A 46 11.70 -2.54 -3.26
C PRO A 46 12.71 -1.40 -3.02
N ASP A 47 13.05 -0.66 -4.07
CA ASP A 47 14.04 0.42 -3.96
C ASP A 47 13.51 1.61 -3.17
N LEU A 48 12.22 1.95 -3.36
CA LEU A 48 11.57 2.98 -2.57
C LEU A 48 11.42 2.55 -1.11
N LEU A 49 10.98 1.31 -0.87
CA LEU A 49 10.83 0.79 0.48
C LEU A 49 12.17 0.83 1.25
N LYS A 50 13.27 0.39 0.63
CA LYS A 50 14.62 0.47 1.24
C LYS A 50 14.98 1.89 1.66
N ARG A 51 14.69 2.88 0.81
CA ARG A 51 14.97 4.29 1.12
C ARG A 51 14.11 4.81 2.26
N LEU A 52 12.82 4.47 2.28
CA LEU A 52 11.89 4.90 3.31
C LEU A 52 12.22 4.29 4.68
N LEU A 53 12.62 3.02 4.71
CA LEU A 53 13.04 2.34 5.95
C LEU A 53 14.28 2.96 6.61
N THR A 54 15.02 3.82 5.92
CA THR A 54 16.18 4.55 6.45
C THR A 54 15.98 6.07 6.47
N ASP A 55 14.81 6.56 6.08
CA ASP A 55 14.53 7.99 6.02
C ASP A 55 14.22 8.52 7.43
N PRO A 56 14.90 9.56 7.92
CA PRO A 56 14.70 10.07 9.28
C PRO A 56 13.29 10.65 9.53
N ARG A 57 12.48 10.83 8.48
CA ARG A 57 11.08 11.27 8.58
C ARG A 57 10.12 10.10 8.83
N VAL A 58 10.61 8.86 8.77
CA VAL A 58 9.86 7.62 9.00
C VAL A 58 10.42 6.98 10.28
N SER A 59 9.56 6.52 11.18
CA SER A 59 9.93 5.97 12.50
C SER A 59 9.24 4.64 12.79
#